data_AF-A0A9W9VMQ5-F1
#
_entry.id   AF-A0A9W9VMQ5-F1
#
_cell.length_a   1.000
_cell.length_b   1.000
_cell.length_c   1.000
_cell.angle_alpha   90.00
_cell.angle_beta   90.00
_cell.angle_gamma   90.00
#
_symmetry.space_group_name_H-M   'P 1'
#
loop_
_entity.id
_entity.type
_entity.pdbx_description
1 polymer ?
#
loop_
_entity_poly.entity_id
_entity_poly.type
_entity_poly.pdbx_seq_one_letter_code
_entity_poly.pdbx_strand_id
1 'polypeptide(L)'
;MASSTPISIPHFVETQLQLLLLEHEAEVSSSSLATTAASVSPATRRTLQATGYALTGLVLSQCRTGLGGRVVGEFAPDPAVSSGKSDNDRASDGQPRLGSHGIRVGDVVRVNDISAGNSKKIGKDKGKDGGSKEQKDKGGPEGVVTRVNDKAIWIAFGQQGKGGGTSKEDDEAIEELWGKKLWAYVLIYATFATGLSY
;
A
#
# COMPACT_ATOMS: atom_id res chain seq x y z
N MET A 1 -48.88 -13.60 24.37
CA MET A 1 -47.94 -13.37 23.25
C MET A 1 -47.30 -12.01 23.49
N ALA A 2 -46.04 -11.96 23.91
CA ALA A 2 -45.39 -10.69 24.20
C ALA A 2 -45.10 -9.95 22.88
N SER A 3 -45.72 -8.79 22.69
CA SER A 3 -45.48 -7.92 21.55
C SER A 3 -44.06 -7.37 21.65
N SER A 4 -43.19 -7.68 20.67
CA SER A 4 -41.85 -7.12 20.59
C SER A 4 -41.96 -5.60 20.45
N THR A 5 -41.41 -4.86 21.42
CA THR A 5 -41.29 -3.41 21.32
C THR A 5 -40.44 -3.07 20.09
N PRO A 6 -40.92 -2.22 19.17
CA PRO A 6 -40.18 -1.87 17.97
C PRO A 6 -38.88 -1.17 18.37
N ILE A 7 -37.76 -1.61 17.80
CA ILE A 7 -36.45 -0.99 18.02
C ILE A 7 -36.50 0.44 17.46
N SER A 8 -36.09 1.40 18.27
CA SER A 8 -35.98 2.79 17.87
C SER A 8 -34.85 2.95 16.85
N ILE A 9 -35.18 3.35 15.62
CA ILE A 9 -34.22 3.54 14.52
C ILE A 9 -33.07 4.48 14.91
N PRO A 10 -33.30 5.65 15.57
CA PRO A 10 -32.21 6.51 16.03
C PRO A 10 -31.23 5.82 16.98
N HIS A 11 -31.75 5.05 17.94
CA HIS A 11 -30.93 4.33 18.91
C HIS A 11 -30.10 3.24 18.23
N PHE A 12 -30.68 2.53 17.26
CA PHE A 12 -29.94 1.57 16.44
C PHE A 12 -28.80 2.25 15.67
N VAL A 13 -29.08 3.37 14.99
CA VAL A 13 -28.06 4.10 14.22
C VAL A 13 -26.95 4.64 15.10
N GLU A 14 -27.26 5.20 16.27
CA GLU A 14 -26.27 5.71 17.22
C GLU A 14 -25.36 4.58 17.73
N THR A 15 -25.97 3.43 18.08
CA THR A 15 -25.21 2.25 18.50
C THR A 15 -24.28 1.75 17.38
N GLN A 16 -24.78 1.66 16.15
CA GLN A 16 -23.97 1.22 15.00
C GLN A 16 -22.83 2.19 14.70
N LEU A 17 -23.06 3.50 14.79
CA LEU A 17 -22.03 4.51 14.62
C LEU A 17 -20.94 4.36 15.70
N GLN A 18 -21.34 4.16 16.96
CA GLN A 18 -20.40 4.00 18.06
C GLN A 18 -19.57 2.73 17.93
N LEU A 19 -20.18 1.62 17.54
CA LEU A 19 -19.46 0.36 17.28
C LEU A 19 -18.46 0.50 16.14
N LEU A 20 -18.84 1.17 15.05
CA LEU A 20 -17.96 1.42 13.91
C LEU A 20 -16.78 2.33 14.31
N LEU A 21 -17.00 3.34 15.14
CA LEU A 21 -15.92 4.20 15.65
C LEU A 21 -14.93 3.42 16.52
N LEU A 22 -15.43 2.54 17.39
CA LEU A 22 -14.58 1.69 18.24
C LEU A 22 -13.78 0.68 17.41
N GLU A 23 -14.42 0.06 16.42
CA GLU A 23 -13.75 -0.84 15.48
C GLU A 23 -12.64 -0.10 14.72
N HIS A 24 -12.95 1.07 14.16
CA HIS A 24 -11.98 1.88 13.43
C HIS A 24 -10.79 2.32 14.32
N GLU A 25 -11.02 2.71 15.58
CA GLU A 25 -9.94 3.06 16.50
C GLU A 25 -9.04 1.85 16.84
N ALA A 26 -9.64 0.68 17.02
CA ALA A 26 -8.90 -0.57 17.22
C ALA A 26 -8.08 -0.95 15.98
N GLU A 27 -8.65 -0.78 14.79
CA GLU A 27 -7.96 -0.99 13.50
C GLU A 27 -6.74 -0.07 13.38
N VAL A 28 -6.91 1.24 13.56
CA VAL A 28 -5.81 2.22 13.46
C VAL A 28 -4.72 1.91 14.49
N SER A 29 -5.09 1.55 15.71
CA SER A 29 -4.14 1.21 16.78
C SER A 29 -3.32 -0.05 16.47
N SER A 30 -3.95 -1.09 15.92
CA SER A 30 -3.26 -2.31 15.47
C SER A 30 -2.31 -2.04 14.29
N SER A 31 -2.63 -1.03 13.48
CA SER A 31 -1.92 -0.67 12.25
C SER A 31 -0.68 0.19 12.51
N SER A 32 -0.68 1.01 13.57
CA SER A 32 0.45 1.89 13.94
C SER A 32 1.77 1.14 14.16
N LEU A 33 1.69 -0.12 14.63
CA LEU A 33 2.86 -1.00 14.76
C LEU A 33 3.44 -1.44 13.40
N ALA A 34 2.64 -1.49 12.34
CA ALA A 34 3.08 -1.78 10.98
C ALA A 34 3.55 -0.53 10.22
N THR A 35 2.98 0.66 10.52
CA THR A 35 3.37 1.94 9.91
C THR A 35 4.74 2.44 10.39
N THR A 36 5.20 2.00 11.57
CA THR A 36 6.56 2.23 12.10
C THR A 36 7.64 1.40 11.35
N ALA A 37 7.31 0.91 10.16
CA ALA A 37 8.22 0.35 9.18
C ALA A 37 8.96 1.43 8.34
N ALA A 38 8.92 2.72 8.71
CA ALA A 38 9.63 3.78 7.98
C ALA A 38 11.17 3.62 7.93
N SER A 39 11.73 2.63 8.64
CA SER A 39 13.12 2.16 8.49
C SER A 39 13.21 0.63 8.49
N VAL A 40 12.60 -0.02 7.49
CA VAL A 40 12.62 -1.49 7.36
C VAL A 40 14.04 -1.99 7.17
N SER A 41 14.61 -2.55 8.24
CA SER A 41 15.82 -3.34 8.18
C SER A 41 15.67 -4.49 7.15
N PRO A 42 16.75 -5.00 6.56
CA PRO A 42 16.67 -6.15 5.65
C PRO A 42 16.00 -7.40 6.26
N ALA A 43 15.97 -7.52 7.60
CA ALA A 43 15.24 -8.59 8.29
C ALA A 43 13.72 -8.41 8.17
N THR A 44 13.21 -7.22 8.48
CA THR A 44 11.78 -6.91 8.41
C THR A 44 11.23 -7.09 6.98
N ARG A 45 12.00 -6.69 5.95
CA ARG A 45 11.60 -6.88 4.55
C ARG A 45 11.44 -8.35 4.19
N ARG A 46 12.38 -9.20 4.64
CA ARG A 46 12.32 -10.66 4.43
C ARG A 46 11.12 -11.28 5.13
N THR A 47 10.84 -10.86 6.36
CA THR A 47 9.66 -11.34 7.10
C THR A 47 8.37 -10.98 6.38
N LEU A 48 8.21 -9.72 5.95
CA LEU A 48 7.00 -9.28 5.23
C LEU A 48 6.83 -9.97 3.87
N GLN A 49 7.93 -10.24 3.18
CA GLN A 49 7.89 -11.00 1.93
C GLN A 49 7.51 -12.46 2.18
N ALA A 50 8.05 -13.09 3.23
CA ALA A 50 7.74 -14.46 3.59
C ALA A 50 6.28 -14.64 4.05
N THR A 51 5.70 -13.62 4.69
CA THR A 51 4.29 -13.60 5.09
C THR A 51 3.36 -13.15 3.95
N GLY A 52 3.89 -12.76 2.79
CA GLY A 52 3.13 -12.38 1.61
C GLY A 52 2.62 -10.94 1.57
N TYR A 53 2.98 -10.10 2.56
CA TYR A 53 2.57 -8.69 2.65
C TYR A 53 3.51 -7.72 1.94
N ALA A 54 4.64 -8.20 1.39
CA ALA A 54 5.56 -7.38 0.62
C ALA A 54 6.08 -8.08 -0.64
N LEU A 55 6.35 -7.27 -1.66
CA LEU A 55 7.05 -7.65 -2.88
C LEU A 55 8.35 -6.87 -3.00
N THR A 56 9.43 -7.54 -3.37
CA THR A 56 10.77 -6.95 -3.51
C THR A 56 11.33 -7.22 -4.90
N GLY A 57 12.32 -6.42 -5.31
CA GLY A 57 12.92 -6.55 -6.63
C GLY A 57 11.98 -6.10 -7.74
N LEU A 58 11.21 -5.06 -7.48
CA LEU A 58 10.32 -4.44 -8.44
C LEU A 58 11.02 -3.28 -9.16
N VAL A 59 10.56 -2.95 -10.35
CA VAL A 59 10.89 -1.72 -11.07
C VAL A 59 9.61 -1.07 -11.59
N LEU A 60 9.56 0.25 -11.63
CA LEU A 60 8.50 0.98 -12.32
C LEU A 60 8.71 0.80 -13.83
N SER A 61 7.81 0.07 -14.48
CA SER A 61 7.88 -0.25 -15.92
C SER A 61 7.11 0.74 -16.77
N GLN A 62 5.95 1.19 -16.30
CA GLN A 62 5.09 2.12 -17.02
C GLN A 62 4.35 3.01 -16.05
N CYS A 63 4.09 4.25 -16.43
CA CYS A 63 3.28 5.19 -15.66
C CYS A 63 2.25 5.83 -16.59
N ARG A 64 0.97 5.89 -16.20
CA ARG A 64 -0.11 6.50 -16.99
C ARG A 64 -1.13 7.18 -16.11
N THR A 65 -1.83 8.17 -16.64
CA THR A 65 -3.00 8.74 -15.95
C THR A 65 -4.19 7.78 -16.05
N GLY A 66 -4.71 7.37 -14.91
CA GLY A 66 -5.90 6.54 -14.75
C GLY A 66 -7.17 7.35 -14.48
N LEU A 67 -8.22 6.64 -14.07
CA LEU A 67 -9.52 7.23 -13.75
C LEU A 67 -9.39 8.27 -12.62
N GLY A 68 -10.11 9.39 -12.75
CA GLY A 68 -10.09 10.46 -11.75
C GLY A 68 -8.82 11.31 -11.76
N GLY A 69 -8.02 11.23 -12.82
CA GLY A 69 -6.78 12.01 -12.95
C GLY A 69 -5.63 11.50 -12.08
N ARG A 70 -5.76 10.28 -11.53
CA ARG A 70 -4.72 9.67 -10.70
C ARG A 70 -3.61 9.08 -11.53
N VAL A 71 -2.39 9.11 -11.04
CA VAL A 71 -1.26 8.43 -11.70
C VAL A 71 -1.27 6.96 -11.32
N VAL A 72 -1.16 6.08 -12.33
CA VAL A 72 -1.14 4.63 -12.17
C VAL A 72 0.22 4.10 -12.66
N GLY A 73 1.01 3.58 -11.73
CA GLY A 73 2.28 2.92 -12.00
C GLY A 73 2.11 1.42 -12.18
N GLU A 74 2.80 0.85 -13.17
CA GLU A 74 2.96 -0.58 -13.40
C GLU A 74 4.30 -1.03 -12.85
N PHE A 75 4.26 -1.94 -11.88
CA PHE A 75 5.44 -2.46 -11.21
C PHE A 75 5.66 -3.92 -11.60
N ALA A 76 6.76 -4.16 -12.28
CA ALA A 76 7.15 -5.47 -12.80
C ALA A 76 8.40 -5.98 -12.05
N PRO A 77 8.66 -7.30 -12.02
CA PRO A 77 9.90 -7.83 -11.47
C PRO A 77 11.10 -7.33 -12.28
N ASP A 78 12.17 -6.96 -11.57
CA ASP A 78 13.45 -6.55 -12.18
C ASP A 78 14.06 -7.75 -12.94
N PRO A 79 14.17 -7.65 -14.28
CA PRO A 79 14.69 -8.73 -15.13
C PRO A 79 16.08 -9.21 -14.73
N ALA A 80 16.89 -8.37 -14.08
CA ALA A 80 18.25 -8.70 -13.67
C ALA A 80 18.31 -9.59 -12.41
N VAL A 81 17.25 -9.64 -11.60
CA VAL A 81 17.19 -10.46 -10.37
C VAL A 81 16.04 -11.44 -10.33
N SER A 82 15.11 -11.36 -11.29
CA SER A 82 14.06 -12.37 -11.48
C SER A 82 14.65 -13.64 -12.09
N SER A 83 15.43 -14.40 -11.32
CA SER A 83 15.69 -15.77 -11.68
C SER A 83 14.37 -16.53 -11.54
N GLY A 84 13.83 -17.04 -12.66
CA GLY A 84 12.57 -17.79 -12.73
C GLY A 84 12.54 -19.05 -11.88
N LYS A 85 12.44 -18.88 -10.56
CA LYS A 85 12.21 -19.94 -9.57
C LYS A 85 10.91 -19.61 -8.85
N SER A 86 9.78 -19.74 -9.56
CA SER A 86 8.62 -20.28 -8.87
C SER A 86 8.90 -21.77 -8.72
N ASP A 87 8.83 -22.30 -7.49
CA ASP A 87 9.07 -23.71 -7.17
C ASP A 87 8.04 -24.67 -7.82
N ASN A 88 7.22 -24.20 -8.76
CA ASN A 88 6.06 -24.93 -9.24
C ASN A 88 5.76 -24.84 -10.75
N ASP A 89 6.71 -24.42 -11.61
CA ASP A 89 6.44 -24.44 -13.06
C ASP A 89 7.54 -25.13 -13.87
N ARG A 90 7.26 -26.38 -14.26
CA ARG A 90 7.97 -27.13 -15.30
C ARG A 90 7.61 -26.66 -16.73
N ALA A 91 6.99 -25.49 -16.89
CA ALA A 91 6.65 -24.92 -18.19
C ALA A 91 6.44 -23.40 -18.12
N SER A 92 7.44 -22.58 -18.45
CA SER A 92 7.19 -21.15 -18.76
C SER A 92 8.43 -20.46 -19.33
N ASP A 93 8.55 -20.36 -20.66
CA ASP A 93 9.08 -19.28 -21.53
C ASP A 93 10.18 -18.29 -21.06
N GLY A 94 10.94 -18.55 -19.98
CA GLY A 94 12.01 -17.68 -19.49
C GLY A 94 11.59 -16.27 -19.05
N GLN A 95 10.29 -15.97 -19.02
CA GLN A 95 9.79 -14.64 -18.69
C GLN A 95 9.76 -14.39 -17.17
N PRO A 96 10.17 -13.19 -16.72
CA PRO A 96 10.21 -12.85 -15.31
C PRO A 96 8.78 -12.73 -14.74
N ARG A 97 8.53 -13.42 -13.61
CA ARG A 97 7.26 -13.44 -12.90
C ARG A 97 7.43 -12.91 -11.48
N LEU A 98 6.36 -12.34 -10.93
CA LEU A 98 6.31 -11.96 -9.52
C LEU A 98 6.40 -13.22 -8.64
N GLY A 99 7.12 -13.12 -7.52
CA GLY A 99 7.11 -14.17 -6.51
C GLY A 99 5.73 -14.30 -5.86
N SER A 100 5.43 -15.46 -5.26
CA SER A 100 4.16 -15.68 -4.56
C SER A 100 3.89 -14.60 -3.51
N HIS A 101 2.74 -13.93 -3.59
CA HIS A 101 2.37 -12.84 -2.69
C HIS A 101 0.88 -12.85 -2.33
N GLY A 102 0.57 -12.25 -1.17
CA GLY A 102 -0.78 -12.07 -0.64
C GLY A 102 -1.49 -10.81 -1.16
N ILE A 103 -0.77 -9.91 -1.84
CA ILE A 103 -1.32 -8.62 -2.31
C ILE A 103 -2.52 -8.82 -3.26
N ARG A 104 -3.60 -8.05 -3.03
CA ARG A 104 -4.86 -8.06 -3.79
C ARG A 104 -5.27 -6.66 -4.24
N VAL A 105 -6.23 -6.62 -5.16
CA VAL A 105 -6.86 -5.37 -5.60
C VAL A 105 -7.63 -4.76 -4.42
N GLY A 106 -7.44 -3.46 -4.20
CA GLY A 106 -7.98 -2.73 -3.05
C GLY A 106 -6.99 -2.52 -1.91
N ASP A 107 -5.89 -3.27 -1.88
CA ASP A 107 -4.86 -3.08 -0.85
C ASP A 107 -4.23 -1.68 -0.98
N VAL A 108 -4.08 -1.01 0.16
CA VAL A 108 -3.28 0.20 0.26
C VAL A 108 -1.83 -0.22 0.44
N VAL A 109 -0.94 0.26 -0.41
CA VAL A 109 0.47 -0.11 -0.43
C VAL A 109 1.37 1.11 -0.42
N ARG A 110 2.54 0.99 0.20
CA ARG A 110 3.61 1.97 0.08
C ARG A 110 4.75 1.41 -0.76
N VAL A 111 5.29 2.24 -1.64
CA VAL A 111 6.42 1.88 -2.51
C VAL A 111 7.67 2.64 -2.09
N ASN A 112 8.77 1.91 -1.92
CA ASN A 112 10.05 2.46 -1.47
C ASN A 112 11.21 1.92 -2.31
N ASP A 113 12.30 2.66 -2.38
CA ASP A 113 13.58 2.15 -2.86
C ASP A 113 14.18 1.16 -1.83
N ILE A 114 14.71 0.05 -2.31
CA ILE A 114 15.43 -0.96 -1.54
C ILE A 114 16.71 -0.38 -0.91
N SER A 115 17.37 0.56 -1.59
CA SER A 115 18.64 1.20 -1.20
C SER A 115 18.47 2.39 -0.24
N ALA A 116 17.26 2.95 -0.13
CA ALA A 116 17.01 4.13 0.71
C ALA A 116 17.18 3.85 2.23
N GLY A 117 17.29 2.58 2.64
CA GLY A 117 17.52 2.20 4.03
C GLY A 117 18.85 2.67 4.64
N ASN A 118 19.82 3.13 3.83
CA ASN A 118 21.14 3.52 4.31
C ASN A 118 21.61 4.93 3.90
N SER A 119 20.86 5.69 3.09
CA SER A 119 21.38 6.97 2.56
C SER A 119 20.30 7.95 2.10
N LYS A 120 19.73 8.73 3.01
CA LYS A 120 19.60 10.20 2.86
C LYS A 120 19.07 10.85 4.13
N LYS A 121 20.02 11.22 4.98
CA LYS A 121 19.93 12.43 5.81
C LYS A 121 20.31 13.60 4.89
N ILE A 122 19.35 14.21 4.22
CA ILE A 122 19.47 15.57 3.65
C ILE A 122 18.37 16.37 4.37
N GLY A 123 18.64 17.37 5.20
CA GLY A 123 19.75 18.30 5.17
C GLY A 123 19.37 19.56 4.40
N LYS A 124 18.35 20.28 4.89
CA LYS A 124 18.15 21.73 4.73
C LYS A 124 17.93 22.24 3.30
N ASP A 125 16.68 22.55 2.98
CA ASP A 125 16.41 23.89 2.45
C ASP A 125 15.17 24.51 3.10
N LYS A 126 15.29 25.80 3.39
CA LYS A 126 14.29 26.63 4.08
C LYS A 126 13.33 27.21 3.04
N GLY A 127 12.03 27.20 3.35
CA GLY A 127 11.22 28.41 3.20
C GLY A 127 9.81 28.25 2.63
N LYS A 128 8.82 28.43 3.52
CA LYS A 128 7.43 28.94 3.31
C LYS A 128 6.44 28.04 2.56
N ASP A 129 5.16 27.91 2.94
CA ASP A 129 4.35 28.51 4.01
C ASP A 129 3.08 27.63 4.20
N GLY A 130 2.67 27.44 5.46
CA GLY A 130 1.26 27.41 5.90
C GLY A 130 0.32 26.23 5.55
N GLY A 131 0.03 25.38 6.55
CA GLY A 131 -1.36 24.89 6.78
C GLY A 131 -1.56 23.37 6.95
N SER A 132 -1.84 22.94 8.20
CA SER A 132 -2.41 21.64 8.67
C SER A 132 -1.66 20.35 8.29
N LYS A 133 -0.84 19.73 9.17
CA LYS A 133 -1.22 18.74 10.22
C LYS A 133 -2.02 17.58 9.59
N GLU A 134 -1.53 16.34 9.43
CA GLU A 134 -0.77 15.47 10.33
C GLU A 134 0.13 14.49 9.53
N GLN A 135 1.29 14.15 10.10
CA GLN A 135 2.02 12.91 9.82
C GLN A 135 2.39 12.60 8.35
N LYS A 136 3.18 13.48 7.71
CA LYS A 136 4.05 13.07 6.58
C LYS A 136 5.16 12.17 7.13
N ASP A 137 4.80 10.91 7.34
CA ASP A 137 5.73 9.84 7.67
C ASP A 137 6.77 9.72 6.55
N LYS A 138 8.02 9.49 6.94
CA LYS A 138 9.23 9.58 6.11
C LYS A 138 9.37 8.40 5.13
N GLY A 139 8.32 8.09 4.38
CA GLY A 139 8.27 7.00 3.41
C GLY A 139 7.96 7.50 2.00
N GLY A 140 8.18 6.63 1.01
CA GLY A 140 7.82 6.85 -0.39
C GLY A 140 6.30 6.84 -0.63
N PRO A 141 5.87 7.01 -1.89
CA PRO A 141 4.47 7.28 -2.21
C PRO A 141 3.56 6.10 -1.86
N GLU A 142 2.36 6.45 -1.41
CA GLU A 142 1.28 5.52 -1.09
C GLU A 142 0.24 5.48 -2.20
N GLY A 143 -0.32 4.30 -2.43
CA GLY A 143 -1.36 4.12 -3.43
C GLY A 143 -2.20 2.88 -3.20
N VAL A 144 -3.22 2.72 -4.03
CA VAL A 144 -4.13 1.58 -3.97
C VAL A 144 -3.84 0.64 -5.14
N VAL A 145 -3.78 -0.65 -4.87
CA VAL A 145 -3.62 -1.67 -5.90
C VAL A 145 -4.89 -1.75 -6.73
N THR A 146 -4.78 -1.47 -8.02
CA THR A 146 -5.91 -1.47 -8.98
C THR A 146 -5.99 -2.73 -9.83
N ARG A 147 -4.86 -3.40 -10.02
CA ARG A 147 -4.77 -4.64 -10.79
C ARG A 147 -3.59 -5.47 -10.32
N VAL A 148 -3.78 -6.79 -10.30
CA VAL A 148 -2.75 -7.78 -10.00
C VAL A 148 -2.73 -8.81 -11.11
N ASN A 149 -1.53 -9.19 -11.54
CA ASN A 149 -1.30 -10.32 -12.44
C ASN A 149 0.04 -10.98 -12.08
N ASP A 150 0.32 -12.16 -12.63
CA ASP A 150 1.56 -12.91 -12.32
C ASP A 150 2.84 -12.19 -12.80
N LYS A 151 2.70 -11.19 -13.67
CA LYS A 151 3.81 -10.45 -14.28
C LYS A 151 4.02 -9.06 -13.68
N ALA A 152 2.98 -8.44 -13.11
CA ALA A 152 3.05 -7.07 -12.63
C ALA A 152 1.87 -6.73 -11.71
N ILE A 153 2.04 -5.70 -10.89
CA ILE A 153 0.96 -5.04 -10.14
C ILE A 153 0.82 -3.60 -10.58
N TRP A 154 -0.41 -3.08 -10.56
CA TRP A 154 -0.70 -1.68 -10.87
C TRP A 154 -1.18 -0.96 -9.62
N ILE A 155 -0.54 0.16 -9.30
CA ILE A 155 -0.82 0.96 -8.12
C ILE A 155 -1.24 2.35 -8.57
N ALA A 156 -2.41 2.80 -8.13
CA ALA A 156 -2.89 4.16 -8.33
C ALA A 156 -2.51 5.04 -7.15
N PHE A 157 -1.79 6.12 -7.41
CA PHE A 157 -1.30 7.08 -6.43
C PHE A 157 -2.18 8.31 -6.34
N GLY A 158 -2.18 8.96 -5.16
CA GLY A 158 -2.94 10.17 -4.87
C GLY A 158 -4.06 9.97 -3.84
N GLN A 159 -4.35 11.02 -3.08
CA GLN A 159 -5.22 10.95 -1.90
C GLN A 159 -6.70 10.71 -2.26
N GLN A 160 -7.37 9.83 -1.50
CA GLN A 160 -8.80 9.62 -1.58
C GLN A 160 -9.52 10.77 -0.85
N GLY A 161 -10.31 11.59 -1.58
CA GLY A 161 -11.25 12.53 -0.96
C GLY A 161 -11.16 14.01 -1.37
N LYS A 162 -10.16 14.44 -2.14
CA LYS A 162 -10.17 15.77 -2.79
C LYS A 162 -10.37 15.61 -4.29
N GLY A 163 -11.52 16.08 -4.79
CA GLY A 163 -11.74 16.17 -6.22
C GLY A 163 -10.67 17.06 -6.85
N GLY A 164 -9.75 16.47 -7.61
CA GLY A 164 -8.76 17.19 -8.40
C GLY A 164 -7.37 16.56 -8.35
N GLY A 165 -7.11 15.64 -9.28
CA GLY A 165 -5.77 15.26 -9.74
C GLY A 165 -4.82 14.66 -8.69
N THR A 166 -3.67 14.20 -9.16
CA THR A 166 -2.51 14.01 -8.28
C THR A 166 -2.00 15.37 -7.83
N SER A 167 -1.46 15.44 -6.61
CA SER A 167 -0.72 16.65 -6.25
C SER A 167 0.62 16.66 -6.98
N LYS A 168 1.16 17.85 -7.26
CA LYS A 168 2.50 17.98 -7.87
C LYS A 168 3.59 17.25 -7.07
N GLU A 169 3.40 17.13 -5.76
CA GLU A 169 4.29 16.39 -4.86
C GLU A 169 4.21 14.87 -5.08
N ASP A 170 3.00 14.32 -5.31
CA ASP A 170 2.82 12.90 -5.61
C ASP A 170 3.47 12.54 -6.95
N ASP A 171 3.31 13.40 -7.96
CA ASP A 171 3.95 13.21 -9.27
C ASP A 171 5.47 13.17 -9.14
N GLU A 172 6.05 14.12 -8.40
CA GLU A 172 7.50 14.16 -8.16
C GLU A 172 7.99 12.92 -7.40
N ALA A 173 7.25 12.45 -6.41
CA ALA A 173 7.57 11.24 -5.65
C ALA A 173 7.51 9.96 -6.51
N ILE A 174 6.57 9.88 -7.45
CA ILE A 174 6.45 8.76 -8.39
C ILE A 174 7.57 8.82 -9.43
N GLU A 175 7.90 10.01 -9.93
CA GLU A 175 9.01 10.20 -10.86
C GLU A 175 10.36 9.80 -10.25
N GLU A 176 10.52 10.02 -8.94
CA GLU A 176 11.70 9.58 -8.20
C GLU A 176 11.84 8.03 -8.15
N LEU A 177 10.79 7.25 -8.44
CA LEU A 177 10.86 5.78 -8.45
C LEU A 177 11.48 5.19 -9.72
N TRP A 178 11.55 5.95 -10.81
CA TRP A 178 12.09 5.46 -12.08
C TRP A 178 13.57 5.06 -11.97
N GLY A 179 13.92 3.94 -12.59
CA GLY A 179 15.29 3.42 -12.62
C GLY A 179 15.82 2.92 -11.27
N LYS A 180 15.00 2.89 -10.22
CA LYS A 180 15.37 2.37 -8.90
C LYS A 180 14.88 0.94 -8.72
N LYS A 181 15.54 0.24 -7.79
CA LYS A 181 15.10 -1.07 -7.34
C LYS A 181 14.12 -0.91 -6.19
N LEU A 182 12.88 -1.29 -6.41
CA LEU A 182 11.77 -0.99 -5.54
C LEU A 182 11.32 -2.20 -4.73
N TRP A 183 10.64 -1.90 -3.64
CA TRP A 183 9.82 -2.85 -2.92
C TRP A 183 8.49 -2.17 -2.55
N ALA A 184 7.42 -2.95 -2.60
CA ALA A 184 6.08 -2.52 -2.24
C ALA A 184 5.59 -3.37 -1.08
N TYR A 185 4.91 -2.76 -0.12
CA TYR A 185 4.34 -3.47 1.02
C TYR A 185 2.95 -2.94 1.36
N VAL A 186 2.07 -3.86 1.76
CA VAL A 186 0.71 -3.53 2.18
C VAL A 186 0.79 -2.74 3.47
N LEU A 187 0.19 -1.56 3.46
CA LEU A 187 -0.18 -0.85 4.66
C LEU A 187 -1.45 -1.53 5.17
N ILE A 188 -1.36 -2.12 6.35
CA ILE A 188 -2.50 -2.74 7.01
C ILE A 188 -3.46 -1.60 7.35
N TYR A 189 -4.35 -1.24 6.42
CA TYR A 189 -5.50 -0.35 6.65
C TYR A 189 -6.82 -1.07 6.37
N ALA A 190 -6.77 -2.33 5.96
CA ALA A 190 -7.92 -3.16 5.71
C ALA A 190 -7.57 -4.60 6.07
N THR A 191 -7.88 -5.03 7.29
CA THR A 191 -8.00 -6.46 7.53
C THR A 191 -9.35 -6.86 7.00
N PHE A 192 -9.36 -7.59 5.88
CA PHE A 192 -10.52 -8.35 5.45
C PHE A 192 -10.85 -9.33 6.58
N ALA A 193 -11.93 -9.03 7.31
CA ALA A 193 -12.51 -9.91 8.31
C ALA A 193 -13.01 -11.18 7.61
N THR A 194 -12.19 -12.23 7.56
CA THR A 194 -12.67 -13.60 7.36
C THR A 194 -11.86 -14.53 8.24
N GLY A 195 -12.40 -14.80 9.44
CA GLY A 195 -11.77 -15.73 10.36
C GLY A 195 -12.41 -15.89 11.74
N LEU A 196 -13.70 -15.57 11.90
CA LEU A 196 -14.49 -16.05 13.03
C LEU A 196 -15.58 -16.95 12.46
N SER A 197 -15.24 -18.23 12.34
CA SER A 197 -16.25 -19.30 12.26
C SER A 197 -17.04 -19.28 13.56
N TYR A 198 -18.37 -19.15 13.44
CA TYR A 198 -19.31 -19.52 14.47
C TYR A 198 -19.25 -21.03 14.78
#